data_AF-A0A7J6RU79-F1
#
_entry.id   AF-A0A7J6RU79-F1
#
_cell.length_a   1.000
_cell.length_b   1.000
_cell.length_c   1.000
_cell.angle_alpha   90.00
_cell.angle_beta   90.00
_cell.angle_gamma   90.00
#
_symmetry.space_group_name_H-M   'P 1'
#
loop_
_entity.id
_entity.type
_entity.pdbx_description
1 polymer ?
#
loop_
_entity_poly.entity_id
_entity_poly.type
_entity_poly.pdbx_seq_one_letter_code
_entity_poly.pdbx_strand_id
1 'polypeptide(L)'
;PFLVWHPTVYAEMLADKLQKHHCSAFLLNTGWTGGSYTNGGSRIKLEYTRKMIDAIHDGTLKAMVDANELVSTPIFGLRIPKSLPGIPSEVLDPANGWADQEAYLQQLERLAGLFNKNFQEYASKCPPEVAAAGPSLPVENSTDGQRTEKPHSIVTNPGTKRNFKSTTVKDEL
;
A
#
# COMPACT_ATOMS: atom_id res chain seq x y z
N PRO A 1 9.16 13.59 20.61
CA PRO A 1 7.99 12.92 21.24
C PRO A 1 7.26 13.90 22.17
N PHE A 2 5.96 14.10 21.95
CA PHE A 2 5.14 15.10 22.67
C PHE A 2 3.82 14.53 23.22
N LEU A 3 3.55 13.24 22.98
CA LEU A 3 2.34 12.56 23.45
C LEU A 3 2.58 12.01 24.86
N VAL A 4 1.66 12.30 25.78
CA VAL A 4 1.71 11.87 27.18
C VAL A 4 0.88 10.60 27.39
N TRP A 5 -0.28 10.52 26.76
CA TRP A 5 -1.15 9.34 26.80
C TRP A 5 -0.89 8.39 25.63
N HIS A 6 -1.50 7.21 25.71
CA HIS A 6 -1.51 6.26 24.60
C HIS A 6 -2.17 6.88 23.36
N PRO A 7 -1.63 6.68 22.14
CA PRO A 7 -2.18 7.26 20.91
C PRO A 7 -3.68 7.04 20.69
N THR A 8 -4.23 5.89 21.11
CA THR A 8 -5.68 5.61 21.03
C THR A 8 -6.52 6.69 21.71
N VAL A 9 -6.09 7.20 22.87
CA VAL A 9 -6.85 8.23 23.61
C VAL A 9 -7.03 9.49 22.75
N TYR A 10 -5.99 9.88 22.01
CA TYR A 10 -6.06 11.02 21.10
C TYR A 10 -6.89 10.71 19.85
N ALA A 11 -6.84 9.47 19.35
CA ALA A 11 -7.66 9.03 18.22
C ALA A 11 -9.16 9.04 18.56
N GLU A 12 -9.54 8.58 19.76
CA GLU A 12 -10.92 8.64 20.27
C GLU A 12 -11.39 10.09 20.42
N MET A 13 -10.58 10.95 21.04
CA MET A 13 -10.89 12.38 21.15
C MET A 13 -11.07 13.04 19.77
N LEU A 14 -10.28 12.67 18.78
CA LEU A 14 -10.44 13.16 17.41
C LEU A 14 -11.76 12.67 16.80
N ALA A 15 -12.08 11.38 16.93
CA ALA A 15 -13.32 10.81 16.43
C ALA A 15 -14.56 11.50 17.01
N ASP A 16 -14.58 11.69 18.35
CA ASP A 16 -15.67 12.38 19.04
C ASP A 16 -15.85 13.82 18.54
N LYS A 17 -14.74 14.53 18.29
CA LYS A 17 -14.78 15.91 17.78
C LYS A 17 -15.29 15.96 16.35
N LEU A 18 -14.84 15.07 15.48
CA LEU A 18 -15.31 14.99 14.10
C LEU A 18 -16.81 14.72 14.05
N GLN A 19 -17.30 13.76 14.86
CA GLN A 19 -18.72 13.42 14.94
C GLN A 19 -19.56 14.57 15.49
N LYS A 20 -19.16 15.15 16.64
CA LYS A 20 -19.89 16.22 17.32
C LYS A 20 -20.05 17.47 16.45
N HIS A 21 -19.07 17.78 15.63
CA HIS A 21 -19.05 19.00 14.81
C HIS A 21 -19.35 18.74 13.34
N HIS A 22 -19.70 17.51 12.97
CA HIS A 22 -19.94 17.09 11.59
C HIS A 22 -18.82 17.49 10.63
N CYS A 23 -17.57 17.39 11.10
CA CYS A 23 -16.40 17.75 10.31
C CYS A 23 -16.00 16.62 9.37
N SER A 24 -15.54 16.99 8.16
CA SER A 24 -14.91 16.05 7.23
C SER A 24 -13.41 15.96 7.48
N ALA A 25 -12.84 14.77 7.31
CA ALA A 25 -11.40 14.53 7.36
C ALA A 25 -10.88 14.17 5.96
N PHE A 26 -9.77 14.81 5.55
CA PHE A 26 -9.13 14.58 4.27
C PHE A 26 -7.66 14.23 4.48
N LEU A 27 -7.15 13.27 3.69
CA LEU A 27 -5.73 12.90 3.65
C LEU A 27 -5.10 13.49 2.39
N LEU A 28 -4.16 14.42 2.55
CA LEU A 28 -3.45 15.06 1.45
C LEU A 28 -1.99 14.59 1.43
N ASN A 29 -1.55 14.09 0.27
CA ASN A 29 -0.14 13.84 0.03
C ASN A 29 0.54 15.16 -0.41
N THR A 30 1.48 15.67 0.41
CA THR A 30 2.38 16.78 0.04
C THR A 30 3.81 16.31 -0.24
N GLY A 31 3.95 14.99 -0.45
CA GLY A 31 5.18 14.28 -0.71
C GLY A 31 5.53 14.23 -2.20
N TRP A 32 5.82 13.01 -2.66
CA TRP A 32 6.21 12.70 -4.03
C TRP A 32 5.06 12.02 -4.78
N THR A 33 5.05 12.15 -6.10
CA THR A 33 4.15 11.48 -7.04
C THR A 33 4.93 10.96 -8.26
N GLY A 34 4.32 10.02 -8.99
CA GLY A 34 4.87 9.42 -10.21
C GLY A 34 6.10 8.52 -10.05
N GLY A 35 6.42 8.15 -8.82
CA GLY A 35 7.58 7.35 -8.46
C GLY A 35 7.95 7.56 -7.00
N SER A 36 8.89 6.76 -6.49
CA SER A 36 9.51 7.04 -5.20
C SER A 36 10.51 8.19 -5.31
N TYR A 37 10.96 8.72 -4.17
CA TYR A 37 12.07 9.68 -4.12
C TYR A 37 13.33 9.19 -4.86
N THR A 38 13.56 7.87 -4.86
CA THR A 38 14.75 7.26 -5.47
C THR A 38 14.53 6.83 -6.92
N ASN A 39 13.28 6.69 -7.36
CA ASN A 39 12.93 6.08 -8.65
C ASN A 39 12.13 7.05 -9.53
N GLY A 40 12.72 8.20 -9.84
CA GLY A 40 12.18 9.12 -10.85
C GLY A 40 10.87 9.83 -10.49
N GLY A 41 10.40 9.74 -9.23
CA GLY A 41 9.27 10.52 -8.77
C GLY A 41 9.58 12.02 -8.75
N SER A 42 8.53 12.84 -8.71
CA SER A 42 8.64 14.29 -8.53
C SER A 42 7.84 14.77 -7.32
N ARG A 43 8.25 15.87 -6.68
CA ARG A 43 7.46 16.51 -5.63
C ARG A 43 6.16 17.01 -6.22
N ILE A 44 5.05 16.80 -5.50
CA ILE A 44 3.76 17.39 -5.90
C ILE A 44 3.91 18.91 -5.93
N LYS A 45 3.54 19.52 -7.06
CA LYS A 45 3.61 20.97 -7.19
C LYS A 45 2.65 21.62 -6.20
N LEU A 46 3.12 22.63 -5.49
CA LEU A 46 2.35 23.35 -4.47
C LEU A 46 1.04 23.93 -5.02
N GLU A 47 1.02 24.30 -6.30
CA GLU A 47 -0.20 24.78 -6.99
C GLU A 47 -1.34 23.75 -6.92
N TYR A 48 -1.05 22.45 -7.06
CA TYR A 48 -2.07 21.41 -7.04
C TYR A 48 -2.58 21.17 -5.63
N THR A 49 -1.68 21.13 -4.64
CA THR A 49 -2.08 21.01 -3.24
C THR A 49 -2.96 22.18 -2.80
N ARG A 50 -2.65 23.42 -3.24
CA ARG A 50 -3.49 24.59 -2.98
C ARG A 50 -4.88 24.45 -3.61
N LYS A 51 -4.96 24.02 -4.87
CA LYS A 51 -6.26 23.75 -5.52
C LYS A 51 -7.08 22.66 -4.82
N MET A 52 -6.43 21.62 -4.28
CA MET A 52 -7.13 20.60 -3.48
C MET A 52 -7.69 21.20 -2.19
N ILE A 53 -6.93 22.05 -1.51
CA ILE A 53 -7.37 22.76 -0.30
C ILE A 53 -8.52 23.73 -0.63
N ASP A 54 -8.43 24.45 -1.75
CA ASP A 54 -9.51 25.33 -2.22
C ASP A 54 -10.79 24.52 -2.46
N ALA A 55 -10.69 23.35 -3.12
CA ALA A 55 -11.82 22.44 -3.34
C ALA A 55 -12.40 21.82 -2.05
N ILE A 56 -11.61 21.74 -0.97
CA ILE A 56 -12.10 21.37 0.36
C ILE A 56 -12.91 22.53 0.96
N HIS A 57 -12.37 23.75 0.88
CA HIS A 57 -12.98 24.94 1.50
C HIS A 57 -14.21 25.47 0.76
N ASP A 58 -14.23 25.39 -0.58
CA ASP A 58 -15.36 25.85 -1.40
C ASP A 58 -16.53 24.85 -1.44
N GLY A 59 -16.34 23.65 -0.88
CA GLY A 59 -17.35 22.61 -0.78
C GLY A 59 -17.44 21.69 -2.01
N THR A 60 -16.63 21.88 -3.04
CA THR A 60 -16.59 21.03 -4.25
C THR A 60 -16.38 19.57 -3.86
N LEU A 61 -15.35 19.27 -3.05
CA LEU A 61 -15.08 17.90 -2.62
C LEU A 61 -16.20 17.34 -1.73
N LYS A 62 -16.83 18.17 -0.91
CA LYS A 62 -17.98 17.75 -0.12
C LYS A 62 -19.16 17.35 -1.02
N ALA A 63 -19.47 18.14 -2.03
CA ALA A 63 -20.53 17.83 -2.98
C ALA A 63 -20.27 16.50 -3.72
N MET A 64 -19.01 16.24 -4.12
CA MET A 64 -18.62 14.97 -4.75
C MET A 64 -18.77 13.77 -3.80
N VAL A 65 -18.45 13.94 -2.52
CA VAL A 65 -18.66 12.91 -1.48
C VAL A 65 -20.15 12.62 -1.31
N ASP A 66 -20.98 13.66 -1.22
CA ASP A 66 -22.43 13.53 -1.06
C ASP A 66 -23.08 12.89 -2.29
N ALA A 67 -22.57 13.16 -3.49
CA ALA A 67 -23.01 12.58 -4.76
C ALA A 67 -22.42 11.19 -5.08
N ASN A 68 -21.55 10.65 -4.20
CA ASN A 68 -20.87 9.37 -4.38
C ASN A 68 -20.04 9.28 -5.69
N GLU A 69 -19.32 10.35 -6.03
CA GLU A 69 -18.51 10.47 -7.26
C GLU A 69 -17.03 10.09 -7.07
N LEU A 70 -16.68 9.54 -5.91
CA LEU A 70 -15.32 9.12 -5.57
C LEU A 70 -15.11 7.64 -5.91
N VAL A 71 -13.86 7.27 -6.18
CA VAL A 71 -13.43 5.88 -6.38
C VAL A 71 -12.57 5.42 -5.22
N SER A 72 -12.70 4.14 -4.87
CA SER A 72 -11.86 3.52 -3.85
C SER A 72 -10.52 3.10 -4.45
N THR A 73 -9.43 3.45 -3.78
CA THR A 73 -8.09 2.99 -4.13
C THR A 73 -7.90 1.52 -3.74
N PRO A 74 -7.07 0.75 -4.48
CA PRO A 74 -6.69 -0.58 -4.04
C PRO A 74 -5.92 -0.54 -2.72
N ILE A 75 -5.95 -1.65 -1.98
CA ILE A 75 -5.21 -1.90 -0.72
C ILE A 75 -5.63 -1.01 0.46
N PHE A 76 -5.52 0.32 0.34
CA PHE A 76 -5.85 1.27 1.41
C PHE A 76 -7.33 1.66 1.47
N GLY A 77 -8.12 1.37 0.43
CA GLY A 77 -9.56 1.67 0.41
C GLY A 77 -9.91 3.16 0.52
N LEU A 78 -8.96 4.07 0.28
CA LEU A 78 -9.17 5.51 0.34
C LEU A 78 -10.10 5.93 -0.79
N ARG A 79 -10.99 6.89 -0.51
CA ARG A 79 -11.86 7.47 -1.54
C ARG A 79 -11.19 8.69 -2.15
N ILE A 80 -10.94 8.65 -3.46
CA ILE A 80 -10.33 9.75 -4.22
C ILE A 80 -11.28 10.27 -5.30
N PRO A 81 -11.25 11.58 -5.63
CA PRO A 81 -12.04 12.12 -6.73
C PRO A 81 -11.47 11.66 -8.09
N LYS A 82 -12.34 11.31 -9.05
CA LYS A 82 -11.91 10.95 -10.42
C LYS A 82 -11.25 12.11 -11.17
N SER A 83 -11.70 13.33 -10.88
CA SER A 83 -11.19 14.55 -11.50
C SER A 83 -11.43 15.74 -10.59
N LEU A 84 -10.52 16.71 -10.60
CA LEU A 84 -10.70 18.03 -9.99
C LEU A 84 -10.25 19.11 -10.99
N PRO A 85 -11.00 20.20 -11.15
CA PRO A 85 -10.66 21.25 -12.09
C PRO A 85 -9.22 21.77 -11.92
N GLY A 86 -8.45 21.71 -13.00
CA GLY A 86 -7.08 22.23 -13.02
C GLY A 86 -6.06 21.40 -12.24
N ILE A 87 -6.38 20.16 -11.89
CA ILE A 87 -5.45 19.18 -11.33
C ILE A 87 -5.38 17.97 -12.28
N PRO A 88 -4.20 17.57 -12.77
CA PRO A 88 -4.05 16.40 -13.63
C PRO A 88 -4.42 15.09 -12.93
N SER A 89 -4.91 14.11 -13.69
CA SER A 89 -5.32 12.80 -13.16
C SER A 89 -4.17 12.04 -12.51
N GLU A 90 -2.94 12.19 -13.01
CA GLU A 90 -1.73 11.58 -12.46
C GLU A 90 -1.34 12.12 -11.07
N VAL A 91 -1.91 13.26 -10.67
CA VAL A 91 -1.72 13.83 -9.32
C VAL A 91 -2.82 13.37 -8.37
N LEU A 92 -4.03 13.12 -8.88
CA LEU A 92 -5.18 12.68 -8.07
C LEU A 92 -5.14 11.18 -7.79
N ASP A 93 -4.85 10.40 -8.82
CA ASP A 93 -4.68 8.96 -8.73
C ASP A 93 -3.21 8.59 -8.92
N PRO A 94 -2.51 8.17 -7.84
CA PRO A 94 -1.12 7.79 -7.91
C PRO A 94 -0.83 6.70 -8.94
N ALA A 95 -1.78 5.79 -9.21
CA ALA A 95 -1.56 4.72 -10.19
C ALA A 95 -1.27 5.32 -11.59
N ASN A 96 -1.97 6.38 -11.97
CA ASN A 96 -1.81 7.03 -13.27
C ASN A 96 -0.46 7.76 -13.40
N GLY A 97 0.20 8.11 -12.29
CA GLY A 97 1.49 8.78 -12.33
C GLY A 97 2.68 7.85 -12.57
N TRP A 98 2.52 6.55 -12.33
CA TRP A 98 3.63 5.59 -12.47
C TRP A 98 3.69 5.03 -13.88
N ALA A 99 4.88 5.09 -14.49
CA ALA A 99 5.11 4.49 -15.81
C ALA A 99 5.04 2.96 -15.77
N ASP A 100 5.46 2.36 -14.65
CA ASP A 100 5.42 0.92 -14.40
C ASP A 100 4.37 0.62 -13.32
N GLN A 101 3.26 0.01 -13.73
CA GLN A 101 2.15 -0.35 -12.86
C GLN A 101 2.50 -1.49 -11.89
N GLU A 102 3.39 -2.39 -12.28
CA GLU A 102 3.83 -3.47 -11.39
C GLU A 102 4.71 -2.91 -10.27
N ALA A 103 5.63 -2.00 -10.62
CA ALA A 103 6.44 -1.30 -9.62
C ALA A 103 5.57 -0.48 -8.66
N TYR A 104 4.50 0.16 -9.16
CA TYR A 104 3.53 0.86 -8.31
C TYR A 104 2.86 -0.08 -7.30
N LEU A 105 2.33 -1.22 -7.76
CA LEU A 105 1.65 -2.19 -6.90
C LEU A 105 2.60 -2.75 -5.84
N GLN A 106 3.83 -3.12 -6.21
CA GLN A 106 4.84 -3.60 -5.26
C GLN A 106 5.16 -2.56 -4.17
N GLN A 107 5.24 -1.27 -4.53
CA GLN A 107 5.44 -0.21 -3.54
C GLN A 107 4.21 0.04 -2.68
N LEU A 108 3.02 -0.07 -3.24
CA LEU A 108 1.76 0.07 -2.52
C LEU A 108 1.60 -1.04 -1.46
N GLU A 109 1.89 -2.29 -1.83
CA GLU A 109 1.90 -3.45 -0.93
C GLU A 109 2.97 -3.30 0.15
N ARG A 110 4.19 -2.90 -0.23
CA ARG A 110 5.25 -2.63 0.74
C ARG A 110 4.83 -1.58 1.77
N LEU A 111 4.21 -0.48 1.31
CA LEU A 111 3.74 0.59 2.20
C LEU A 111 2.65 0.07 3.14
N ALA A 112 1.70 -0.71 2.62
CA ALA A 112 0.67 -1.33 3.45
C ALA A 112 1.27 -2.27 4.52
N GLY A 113 2.29 -3.05 4.18
CA GLY A 113 3.03 -3.87 5.14
C GLY A 113 3.68 -3.03 6.25
N LEU A 114 4.23 -1.86 5.92
CA LEU A 114 4.79 -0.93 6.91
C LEU A 114 3.71 -0.33 7.83
N PHE A 115 2.55 0.02 7.28
CA PHE A 115 1.40 0.49 8.06
C PHE A 115 0.92 -0.60 9.03
N ASN A 116 0.73 -1.82 8.54
CA ASN A 116 0.27 -2.95 9.36
C ASN A 116 1.27 -3.29 10.46
N LYS A 117 2.58 -3.28 10.15
CA LYS A 117 3.63 -3.49 11.15
C LYS A 117 3.64 -2.39 12.21
N ASN A 118 3.56 -1.11 11.81
CA ASN A 118 3.50 0.01 12.73
C ASN A 118 2.24 -0.03 13.61
N PHE A 119 1.11 -0.48 13.07
CA PHE A 119 -0.15 -0.56 13.80
C PHE A 119 -0.15 -1.63 14.91
N GLN A 120 0.66 -2.69 14.79
CA GLN A 120 0.76 -3.76 15.80
C GLN A 120 1.08 -3.24 17.20
N GLU A 121 1.87 -2.17 17.32
CA GLU A 121 2.23 -1.55 18.60
C GLU A 121 1.01 -0.93 19.31
N TYR A 122 -0.04 -0.57 18.56
CA TYR A 122 -1.24 0.10 19.07
C TYR A 122 -2.48 -0.80 19.11
N ALA A 123 -2.44 -1.95 18.42
CA ALA A 123 -3.59 -2.81 18.17
C ALA A 123 -4.30 -3.29 19.44
N SER A 124 -3.56 -3.58 20.52
CA SER A 124 -4.12 -4.10 21.78
C SER A 124 -5.14 -3.19 22.46
N LYS A 125 -5.09 -1.87 22.18
CA LYS A 125 -5.98 -0.86 22.75
C LYS A 125 -6.80 -0.16 21.68
N CYS A 126 -6.91 -0.71 20.48
CA CYS A 126 -7.62 -0.06 19.38
C CYS A 126 -9.00 -0.69 19.17
N PRO A 127 -10.06 0.11 18.95
CA PRO A 127 -11.36 -0.42 18.58
C PRO A 127 -11.30 -1.30 17.31
N PRO A 128 -12.09 -2.39 17.21
CA PRO A 128 -12.06 -3.28 16.05
C PRO A 128 -12.33 -2.59 14.72
N GLU A 129 -13.18 -1.55 14.72
CA GLU A 129 -13.49 -0.73 13.54
C GLU A 129 -12.28 0.04 13.00
N VAL A 130 -11.41 0.53 13.89
CA VAL A 130 -10.17 1.22 13.49
C VAL A 130 -9.15 0.22 12.95
N ALA A 131 -9.06 -0.96 13.56
CA ALA A 131 -8.21 -2.04 13.05
C ALA A 131 -8.68 -2.53 11.67
N ALA A 132 -9.99 -2.61 11.43
CA ALA A 132 -10.57 -3.01 10.16
C ALA A 132 -10.43 -1.96 9.05
N ALA A 133 -10.22 -0.68 9.39
CA ALA A 133 -10.02 0.42 8.44
C ALA A 133 -8.58 0.50 7.89
N GLY A 134 -7.68 -0.37 8.35
CA GLY A 134 -6.30 -0.45 7.87
C GLY A 134 -6.18 -1.01 6.45
N PRO A 135 -4.98 -0.96 5.83
CA PRO A 135 -4.78 -1.46 4.49
C PRO A 135 -4.89 -3.00 4.43
N SER A 136 -5.66 -3.49 3.45
CA SER A 136 -5.85 -4.91 3.15
C SER A 136 -4.87 -5.34 2.08
N LEU A 137 -3.86 -6.13 2.47
CA LEU A 137 -3.00 -6.80 1.50
C LEU A 137 -3.78 -7.92 0.79
N PRO A 138 -3.53 -8.15 -0.51
CA PRO A 138 -4.02 -9.36 -1.16
C PRO A 138 -3.54 -10.58 -0.36
N VAL A 139 -4.44 -11.49 -0.04
CA VAL A 139 -4.06 -12.76 0.56
C VAL A 139 -3.22 -13.50 -0.48
N GLU A 140 -1.92 -13.64 -0.26
CA GLU A 140 -1.16 -14.62 -1.02
C GLU A 140 -1.79 -15.97 -0.72
N ASN A 141 -2.51 -16.52 -1.69
CA ASN A 141 -2.87 -17.92 -1.66
C ASN A 141 -1.55 -18.68 -1.67
N SER A 142 -1.06 -19.04 -0.48
CA SER A 142 -0.06 -20.06 -0.29
C SER A 142 -0.70 -21.37 -0.77
N THR A 143 -0.65 -21.63 -2.07
CA THR A 143 -0.71 -22.99 -2.59
C THR A 143 0.55 -23.71 -2.12
N ASP A 144 0.51 -24.17 -0.88
CA ASP A 144 1.29 -25.33 -0.47
C ASP A 144 0.56 -26.56 -1.02
N GLY A 145 1.19 -27.25 -1.98
CA GLY A 145 0.61 -28.44 -2.60
C GLY A 145 0.99 -28.64 -4.07
N GLN A 146 2.04 -29.45 -4.27
CA GLN A 146 2.42 -30.13 -5.51
C GLN A 146 3.14 -29.30 -6.59
N ARG A 147 4.44 -29.09 -6.36
CA ARG A 147 5.43 -29.11 -7.43
C ARG A 147 5.41 -30.49 -8.09
N THR A 148 4.62 -30.66 -9.15
CA THR A 148 4.80 -31.81 -10.06
C THR A 148 6.14 -31.63 -10.76
N GLU A 149 7.10 -32.49 -10.44
CA GLU A 149 8.34 -32.59 -11.18
C GLU A 149 8.03 -32.86 -12.66
N LYS A 150 8.38 -31.91 -13.54
CA LYS A 150 8.53 -32.21 -14.96
C LYS A 150 9.81 -33.04 -15.12
N PRO A 151 9.76 -34.22 -15.77
CA PRO A 151 10.98 -34.99 -16.01
C PRO A 151 11.89 -34.19 -16.95
N HIS A 152 13.08 -33.82 -16.47
CA HIS A 152 14.14 -33.29 -17.31
C HIS A 152 14.58 -34.39 -18.27
N SER A 153 14.31 -34.19 -19.56
CA SER A 153 14.88 -35.01 -20.63
C SER A 153 16.39 -34.80 -20.66
N ILE A 154 17.13 -35.87 -20.36
CA ILE A 154 18.58 -35.93 -20.45
C ILE A 154 18.96 -35.81 -21.94
N VAL A 155 19.53 -34.68 -22.32
CA VAL A 155 20.29 -34.56 -23.57
C VAL A 155 21.66 -35.17 -23.32
N THR A 156 21.87 -36.39 -23.83
CA THR A 156 23.19 -37.03 -23.87
C THR A 156 24.06 -36.36 -24.92
N ASN A 157 25.27 -35.91 -24.55
CA ASN A 157 26.36 -35.72 -25.51
C ASN A 157 27.58 -36.53 -25.01
N PRO A 158 28.23 -37.33 -25.87
CA PRO A 158 29.20 -38.32 -25.43
C PRO A 158 30.60 -37.72 -25.33
N GLY A 159 31.37 -38.23 -24.37
CA GLY A 159 32.83 -38.11 -24.38
C GLY A 159 33.39 -37.27 -23.25
N THR A 160 33.75 -37.93 -22.15
CA THR A 160 35.14 -37.98 -21.66
C THR A 160 35.16 -38.83 -20.39
N LYS A 161 35.81 -40.00 -20.49
CA LYS A 161 36.04 -40.92 -19.39
C LYS A 161 36.90 -40.26 -18.33
N ARG A 162 36.47 -40.28 -17.07
CA ARG A 162 37.39 -40.39 -15.93
C ARG A 162 36.79 -41.31 -14.87
N ASN A 163 37.43 -42.47 -14.72
CA ASN A 163 37.30 -43.36 -13.56
C ASN A 163 37.69 -42.58 -12.30
N PHE A 164 37.00 -42.80 -11.18
CA PHE A 164 37.63 -43.38 -9.99
C PHE A 164 36.61 -43.79 -8.91
N LYS A 165 36.62 -45.10 -8.65
CA LYS A 165 36.30 -45.90 -7.45
C LYS A 165 35.39 -45.35 -6.34
N SER A 166 34.32 -46.13 -6.13
CA SER A 166 33.49 -46.27 -4.93
C SER A 166 34.29 -46.57 -3.66
N THR A 167 33.88 -45.99 -2.53
CA THR A 167 34.00 -46.62 -1.21
C THR A 167 32.83 -46.16 -0.33
N THR A 168 32.03 -47.14 0.08
CA THR A 168 30.94 -47.05 1.06
C THR A 168 31.50 -47.15 2.47
N VAL A 169 31.04 -46.29 3.39
CA VAL A 169 31.00 -46.51 4.85
C VAL A 169 29.76 -45.72 5.34
N LYS A 170 28.58 -46.31 5.50
CA LYS A 170 28.02 -47.02 6.68
C LYS A 170 28.22 -46.34 8.05
N ASP A 171 27.07 -45.98 8.61
CA ASP A 171 26.65 -46.11 10.00
C ASP A 171 26.97 -45.00 11.03
N GLU A 172 25.85 -44.65 11.69
CA GLU A 172 25.65 -44.31 13.12
C GLU A 172 25.63 -42.86 13.62
N LEU A 173 24.51 -42.59 14.31
CA LEU A 173 24.14 -41.57 15.32
C LEU A 173 23.71 -40.18 14.85
#